data_AF-A0A2P8CHI5-F1
#
_entry.id   AF-A0A2P8CHI5-F1
#
_cell.length_a   1.000
_cell.length_b   1.000
_cell.length_c   1.000
_cell.angle_alpha   90.00
_cell.angle_beta   90.00
_cell.angle_gamma   90.00
#
_symmetry.space_group_name_H-M   'P 1'
#
loop_
_entity.id
_entity.type
_entity.pdbx_description
1 polymer ?
#
loop_
_entity_poly.entity_id
_entity_poly.type
_entity_poly.pdbx_seq_one_letter_code
_entity_poly.pdbx_strand_id
1 'polypeptide(L)'
;MLKSKLTLLLFLLVISISQAQERPGFLYQTQLTDENNQPVINQNIDCQIELTQGENSSTPIYSESQNLTTSPTGMLELVVGNGTDASGSLNDIDWTQGTVFIQISIDMKDGNGYRVFKKEPIHAVPFALAAGNSNPGWKLQSNQLSYTAGNVGIGTDKPEEALDFGVNKAVRFKTTLTRLNESAMIKLKWKSDSAKPAIMWVDKNDNPRAALYTYRLGINGEPDSVFCIATSDSKGNLIPRFNIPWGYNKVELSTTNSEFKVSGSKKFIVGTSGSPGQTAFYGDVYIGAGKKLGIGDKDWENTGVEEYAEMEIYQESKNAQLLLNQATGSAPAAILLKKGDNTWKIENNDNLHIFYNDQDVITMAQNGNLGIGIVAPTEKVDVAGNVKVSVGNSFISGTRGTASYMTLSGSCPAGDLVGLNPATGELRDYQAGDEFIGVATENAAFIANHQNSTGDILVGTHGQFTVNSGAIQIDGHKALTPDGKLIGYILSNGNLFIR
;
A
#
# COMPACT_ATOMS: atom_id res chain seq x y z
N MET A 1 88.34 -13.14 -42.12
CA MET A 1 88.37 -11.67 -42.02
C MET A 1 87.00 -10.98 -42.13
N LEU A 2 85.94 -11.57 -42.70
CA LEU A 2 84.63 -10.86 -42.82
C LEU A 2 83.86 -10.64 -41.50
N LYS A 3 84.01 -11.52 -40.48
CA LYS A 3 83.23 -11.42 -39.24
C LYS A 3 83.55 -10.18 -38.38
N SER A 4 84.80 -9.70 -38.40
CA SER A 4 85.22 -8.50 -37.64
C SER A 4 84.67 -7.19 -38.22
N LYS A 5 84.40 -7.14 -39.53
CA LYS A 5 83.85 -5.94 -40.18
C LYS A 5 82.37 -5.72 -39.86
N LEU A 6 81.62 -6.79 -39.55
CA LEU A 6 80.19 -6.70 -39.24
C LEU A 6 79.95 -6.13 -37.83
N THR A 7 80.80 -6.49 -36.86
CA THR A 7 80.69 -5.98 -35.48
C THR A 7 81.03 -4.49 -35.39
N LEU A 8 81.99 -4.01 -36.18
CA LEU A 8 82.32 -2.58 -36.27
C LEU A 8 81.16 -1.78 -36.88
N LEU A 9 80.48 -2.34 -37.89
CA LEU A 9 79.33 -1.70 -38.53
C LEU A 9 78.11 -1.60 -37.59
N LEU A 10 77.90 -2.61 -36.73
CA LEU A 10 76.82 -2.61 -35.74
C LEU A 10 77.08 -1.60 -34.61
N PHE A 11 78.34 -1.38 -34.21
CA PHE A 11 78.70 -0.38 -33.20
C PHE A 11 78.58 1.06 -33.73
N LEU A 12 78.90 1.28 -35.01
CA LEU A 12 78.67 2.56 -35.70
C LEU A 12 77.17 2.87 -35.88
N LEU A 13 76.30 1.86 -36.01
CA LEU A 13 74.86 2.08 -36.13
C LEU A 13 74.21 2.56 -34.81
N VAL A 14 74.74 2.16 -33.64
CA VAL A 14 74.19 2.55 -32.33
C VAL A 14 74.55 3.99 -31.95
N ILE A 15 75.69 4.52 -32.42
CA ILE A 15 76.10 5.92 -32.18
C ILE A 15 75.21 6.88 -33.01
N SER A 16 74.75 6.45 -34.18
CA SER A 16 73.90 7.25 -35.09
C SER A 16 72.46 7.46 -34.60
N ILE A 17 72.00 6.72 -33.58
CA ILE A 17 70.64 6.84 -33.03
C ILE A 17 70.60 7.85 -31.85
N SER A 18 71.74 8.45 -31.48
CA SER A 18 71.87 9.31 -30.29
C SER A 18 71.88 10.83 -30.59
N GLN A 19 71.63 11.27 -31.83
CA GLN A 19 71.68 12.70 -32.21
C GLN A 19 70.53 13.12 -33.14
N ALA A 20 69.29 12.78 -32.77
CA ALA A 20 68.11 13.35 -33.41
C ALA A 20 67.07 13.72 -32.34
N GLN A 21 67.45 14.61 -31.43
CA GLN A 21 66.49 15.44 -30.71
C GLN A 21 66.42 16.77 -31.46
N GLU A 22 65.27 17.08 -32.07
CA GLU A 22 64.99 18.45 -32.49
C GLU A 22 65.10 19.35 -31.26
N ARG A 23 66.03 20.31 -31.29
CA ARG A 23 66.03 21.37 -30.29
C ARG A 23 64.83 22.27 -30.58
N PRO A 24 64.00 22.61 -29.57
CA PRO A 24 62.96 23.60 -29.75
C PRO A 24 63.62 24.90 -30.20
N GLY A 25 63.13 25.46 -31.29
CA GLY A 25 63.69 26.68 -31.84
C GLY A 25 62.77 27.31 -32.86
N PHE A 26 63.00 28.59 -33.15
CA PHE A 26 62.23 29.33 -34.14
C PHE A 26 63.15 30.20 -34.97
N LEU A 27 62.77 30.41 -36.24
CA LEU A 27 63.51 31.28 -37.15
C LEU A 27 63.27 32.74 -36.78
N TYR A 28 64.34 33.52 -36.76
CA TYR A 28 64.30 34.97 -36.64
C TYR A 28 65.16 35.61 -37.74
N GLN A 29 64.60 36.61 -38.41
CA GLN A 29 65.28 37.33 -39.48
C GLN A 29 65.16 38.84 -39.24
N THR A 30 66.28 39.55 -39.39
CA THR A 30 66.31 41.02 -39.33
C THR A 30 67.38 41.55 -40.29
N GLN A 31 67.23 42.78 -40.77
CA GLN A 31 68.32 43.45 -41.49
C GLN A 31 69.25 44.12 -40.48
N LEU A 32 70.56 43.87 -40.59
CA LEU A 32 71.58 44.53 -39.79
C LEU A 32 72.07 45.80 -40.49
N THR A 33 72.05 46.92 -39.76
CA THR A 33 72.54 48.22 -40.25
C THR A 33 73.60 48.80 -39.32
N ASP A 34 74.52 49.57 -39.89
CA ASP A 34 75.51 50.34 -39.13
C ASP A 34 74.90 51.62 -38.52
N GLU A 35 75.73 52.42 -37.85
CA GLU A 35 75.34 53.68 -37.19
C GLU A 35 74.82 54.76 -38.19
N ASN A 36 75.04 54.57 -39.50
CA ASN A 36 74.54 55.44 -40.57
C ASN A 36 73.31 54.84 -41.28
N ASN A 37 72.68 53.81 -40.69
CA ASN A 37 71.58 53.03 -41.27
C ASN A 37 71.94 52.34 -42.60
N GLN A 38 73.22 52.10 -42.90
CA GLN A 38 73.63 51.34 -44.07
C GLN A 38 73.70 49.85 -43.75
N PRO A 39 73.24 48.95 -44.64
CA PRO A 39 73.30 47.52 -44.39
C PRO A 39 74.74 47.02 -44.19
N VAL A 40 74.97 46.25 -43.14
CA VAL A 40 76.25 45.56 -42.90
C VAL A 40 76.25 44.28 -43.73
N ILE A 41 76.90 44.29 -44.90
CA ILE A 41 76.83 43.20 -45.88
C ILE A 41 78.03 42.24 -45.81
N ASN A 42 77.80 40.94 -45.98
CA ASN A 42 78.83 39.88 -46.05
C ASN A 42 79.86 39.91 -44.90
N GLN A 43 79.46 40.38 -43.72
CA GLN A 43 80.33 40.51 -42.56
C GLN A 43 80.12 39.32 -41.61
N ASN A 44 81.22 38.72 -41.16
CA ASN A 44 81.19 37.74 -40.08
C ASN A 44 81.07 38.46 -38.73
N ILE A 45 80.01 38.18 -37.98
CA ILE A 45 79.68 38.80 -36.71
C ILE A 45 79.42 37.73 -35.64
N ASP A 46 79.70 38.06 -34.40
CA ASP A 46 79.23 37.26 -33.26
C ASP A 46 77.95 37.88 -32.72
N CYS A 47 76.90 37.07 -32.59
CA CYS A 47 75.58 37.47 -32.11
C CYS A 47 75.33 36.85 -30.74
N GLN A 48 74.88 37.65 -29.78
CA GLN A 48 74.30 37.19 -28.52
C GLN A 48 72.81 37.44 -28.58
N ILE A 49 72.02 36.37 -28.45
CA ILE A 49 70.57 36.37 -28.48
C ILE A 49 70.07 36.20 -27.07
N GLU A 50 69.18 37.09 -26.62
CA GLU A 50 68.59 37.05 -25.29
C GLU A 50 67.07 37.17 -25.40
N LEU A 51 66.35 36.32 -24.69
CA LEU A 51 64.91 36.46 -24.49
C LEU A 51 64.66 37.02 -23.09
N THR A 52 63.77 38.00 -23.00
CA THR A 52 63.43 38.67 -21.74
C THR A 52 61.91 38.75 -21.57
N GLN A 53 61.44 38.54 -20.34
CA GLN A 53 60.03 38.70 -19.99
C GLN A 53 59.75 40.18 -19.70
N GLY A 54 59.19 40.91 -20.66
CA GLY A 54 58.94 42.34 -20.57
C GLY A 54 60.11 43.23 -21.03
N GLU A 55 59.77 44.42 -21.52
CA GLU A 55 60.69 45.34 -22.21
C GLU A 55 61.87 45.81 -21.33
N ASN A 56 61.60 46.07 -20.05
CA ASN A 56 62.59 46.61 -19.10
C ASN A 56 63.32 45.55 -18.28
N SER A 57 63.11 44.25 -18.55
CA SER A 57 63.85 43.21 -17.84
C SER A 57 65.32 43.21 -18.28
N SER A 58 66.22 43.26 -17.29
CA SER A 58 67.68 43.17 -17.47
C SER A 58 68.22 41.75 -17.29
N THR A 59 67.37 40.79 -16.94
CA THR A 59 67.75 39.39 -16.75
C THR A 59 67.14 38.54 -17.86
N PRO A 60 67.95 37.90 -18.73
CA PRO A 60 67.43 37.03 -19.76
C PRO A 60 66.85 35.75 -19.15
N ILE A 61 65.67 35.34 -19.61
CA ILE A 61 65.08 34.03 -19.32
C ILE A 61 65.69 32.93 -20.21
N TYR A 62 66.24 33.34 -21.35
CA TYR A 62 67.03 32.50 -22.25
C TYR A 62 68.12 33.36 -22.88
N SER A 63 69.34 32.81 -23.03
CA SER A 63 70.42 33.47 -23.76
C SER A 63 71.21 32.42 -24.55
N GLU A 64 71.73 32.78 -25.72
CA GLU A 64 72.65 31.95 -26.50
C GLU A 64 73.58 32.84 -27.36
N SER A 65 74.67 32.25 -27.86
CA SER A 65 75.59 32.91 -28.78
C SER A 65 75.67 32.18 -30.12
N GLN A 66 75.77 32.92 -31.22
CA GLN A 66 75.91 32.38 -32.58
C GLN A 66 76.92 33.19 -33.38
N ASN A 67 77.82 32.52 -34.11
CA ASN A 67 78.67 33.15 -35.13
C ASN A 67 77.94 33.09 -36.48
N LEU A 68 77.64 34.25 -37.07
CA LEU A 68 76.81 34.37 -38.27
C LEU A 68 77.46 35.28 -39.30
N THR A 69 77.12 35.11 -40.58
CA THR A 69 77.56 36.02 -41.65
C THR A 69 76.34 36.69 -42.26
N THR A 70 76.35 38.02 -42.34
CA THR A 70 75.24 38.77 -42.95
C THR A 70 75.16 38.53 -44.46
N SER A 71 73.96 38.58 -45.02
CA SER A 71 73.75 38.39 -46.46
C SER A 71 74.29 39.58 -47.29
N PRO A 72 74.34 39.47 -48.63
CA PRO A 72 74.65 40.60 -49.53
C PRO A 72 73.69 41.79 -49.44
N THR A 73 72.54 41.62 -48.78
CA THR A 73 71.58 42.69 -48.49
C THR A 73 71.58 43.10 -47.01
N GLY A 74 72.50 42.58 -46.21
CA GLY A 74 72.64 42.83 -44.78
C GLY A 74 71.63 42.07 -43.93
N MET A 75 70.95 41.06 -44.47
CA MET A 75 70.04 40.24 -43.69
C MET A 75 70.80 39.30 -42.76
N LEU A 76 70.37 39.25 -41.52
CA LEU A 76 70.77 38.29 -40.50
C LEU A 76 69.64 37.28 -40.33
N GLU A 77 69.94 36.02 -40.63
CA GLU A 77 69.03 34.89 -40.42
C GLU A 77 69.62 33.99 -39.34
N LEU A 78 68.84 33.76 -38.30
CA LEU A 78 69.24 32.92 -37.17
C LEU A 78 68.09 32.02 -36.74
N VAL A 79 68.44 30.88 -36.15
CA VAL A 79 67.47 29.97 -35.52
C VAL A 79 67.71 30.07 -34.02
N VAL A 80 66.80 30.73 -33.31
CA VAL A 80 66.86 30.82 -31.84
C VAL A 80 66.70 29.41 -31.28
N GLY A 81 67.61 28.98 -30.41
CA GLY A 81 67.66 27.60 -29.88
C GLY A 81 68.80 26.76 -30.45
N ASN A 82 69.53 27.27 -31.45
CA ASN A 82 70.62 26.57 -32.13
C ASN A 82 72.02 27.15 -31.80
N GLY A 83 72.12 28.01 -30.78
CA GLY A 83 73.39 28.62 -30.38
C GLY A 83 74.27 27.77 -29.47
N THR A 84 75.46 28.30 -29.20
CA THR A 84 76.39 27.85 -28.16
C THR A 84 76.19 28.69 -26.90
N ASP A 85 76.81 28.26 -25.79
CA ASP A 85 76.79 28.98 -24.50
C ASP A 85 75.38 29.31 -23.99
N ALA A 86 74.43 28.42 -24.29
CA ALA A 86 73.03 28.64 -23.96
C ALA A 86 72.79 28.62 -22.43
N SER A 87 72.08 29.62 -21.93
CA SER A 87 71.59 29.73 -20.54
C SER A 87 70.06 29.79 -20.57
N GLY A 88 69.41 29.00 -19.71
CA GLY A 88 67.95 28.80 -19.75
C GLY A 88 67.50 27.78 -20.80
N SER A 89 66.19 27.64 -21.00
CA SER A 89 65.59 26.66 -21.91
C SER A 89 64.34 27.23 -22.57
N LEU A 90 64.23 27.11 -23.90
CA LEU A 90 63.07 27.59 -24.66
C LEU A 90 61.76 26.85 -24.31
N ASN A 91 61.86 25.62 -23.80
CA ASN A 91 60.69 24.85 -23.36
C ASN A 91 60.08 25.36 -22.05
N ASP A 92 60.88 26.03 -21.24
CA ASP A 92 60.47 26.48 -19.90
C ASP A 92 59.91 27.92 -19.93
N ILE A 93 59.91 28.56 -21.10
CA ILE A 93 59.34 29.90 -21.28
C ILE A 93 57.82 29.78 -21.27
N ASP A 94 57.18 30.43 -20.29
CA ASP A 94 55.74 30.62 -20.28
C ASP A 94 55.35 31.74 -21.25
N TRP A 95 55.08 31.36 -22.50
CA TRP A 95 54.63 32.25 -23.57
C TRP A 95 53.27 32.92 -23.30
N THR A 96 52.56 32.55 -22.22
CA THR A 96 51.29 33.16 -21.83
C THR A 96 51.45 34.26 -20.78
N GLN A 97 52.58 34.31 -20.05
CA GLN A 97 52.82 35.28 -18.99
C GLN A 97 53.47 36.58 -19.48
N GLY A 98 52.72 37.36 -20.26
CA GLY A 98 53.20 38.65 -20.79
C GLY A 98 54.06 38.51 -22.04
N THR A 99 54.49 39.65 -22.59
CA THR A 99 55.20 39.67 -23.88
C THR A 99 56.68 39.31 -23.73
N VAL A 100 57.13 38.33 -24.49
CA VAL A 100 58.54 37.96 -24.62
C VAL A 100 59.21 38.86 -25.65
N PHE A 101 60.33 39.47 -25.28
CA PHE A 101 61.15 40.30 -26.16
C PHE A 101 62.42 39.54 -26.55
N ILE A 102 62.79 39.63 -27.82
CA ILE A 102 64.10 39.20 -28.32
C ILE A 102 65.04 40.39 -28.36
N GLN A 103 66.20 40.25 -27.75
CA GLN A 103 67.31 41.19 -27.78
C GLN A 103 68.48 40.56 -28.53
N ILE A 104 68.95 41.23 -29.56
CA ILE A 104 70.11 40.84 -30.35
C ILE A 104 71.22 41.84 -30.05
N SER A 105 72.31 41.35 -29.48
CA SER A 105 73.56 42.09 -29.31
C SER A 105 74.59 41.54 -30.29
N ILE A 106 75.39 42.40 -30.91
CA ILE A 106 76.37 41.99 -31.93
C ILE A 106 77.78 42.49 -31.59
N ASP A 107 78.78 41.71 -31.94
CA ASP A 107 80.18 42.12 -32.05
C ASP A 107 80.61 41.98 -33.52
N MET A 108 81.01 43.10 -34.12
CA MET A 108 81.49 43.14 -35.52
C MET A 108 82.96 42.74 -35.65
N LYS A 109 83.61 42.33 -34.54
CA LYS A 109 85.04 42.04 -34.42
C LYS A 109 85.92 43.26 -34.68
N ASP A 110 85.39 44.45 -34.41
CA ASP A 110 86.07 45.74 -34.55
C ASP A 110 86.80 46.19 -33.27
N GLY A 111 86.80 45.33 -32.23
CA GLY A 111 87.46 45.58 -30.95
C GLY A 111 86.59 46.29 -29.91
N ASN A 112 85.33 46.62 -30.24
CA ASN A 112 84.42 47.33 -29.35
C ASN A 112 83.45 46.42 -28.56
N GLY A 113 83.52 45.09 -28.76
CA GLY A 113 82.70 44.11 -28.07
C GLY A 113 81.22 44.11 -28.48
N TYR A 114 80.40 43.40 -27.70
CA TYR A 114 78.96 43.29 -27.94
C TYR A 114 78.22 44.60 -27.69
N ARG A 115 77.42 45.03 -28.67
CA ARG A 115 76.52 46.18 -28.60
C ARG A 115 75.10 45.74 -28.92
N VAL A 116 74.11 46.24 -28.17
CA VAL A 116 72.70 45.96 -28.45
C VAL A 116 72.35 46.53 -29.81
N PHE A 117 72.00 45.66 -30.75
CA PHE A 117 71.54 46.05 -32.07
C PHE A 117 70.04 46.32 -32.09
N LYS A 118 69.26 45.39 -31.53
CA LYS A 118 67.80 45.47 -31.57
C LYS A 118 67.18 44.75 -30.39
N LYS A 119 66.11 45.33 -29.82
CA LYS A 119 65.22 44.68 -28.87
C LYS A 119 63.78 44.88 -29.31
N GLU A 120 63.03 43.80 -29.51
CA GLU A 120 61.64 43.89 -29.98
C GLU A 120 60.77 42.73 -29.47
N PRO A 121 59.44 42.89 -29.40
CA PRO A 121 58.54 41.82 -28.97
C PRO A 121 58.42 40.72 -30.04
N ILE A 122 58.39 39.47 -29.61
CA ILE A 122 58.05 38.34 -30.50
C ILE A 122 56.52 38.27 -30.62
N HIS A 123 56.01 38.40 -31.85
CA HIS A 123 54.59 38.21 -32.13
C HIS A 123 54.29 36.76 -32.52
N ALA A 124 53.12 36.24 -32.10
CA ALA A 124 52.72 34.85 -32.38
C ALA A 124 52.45 34.62 -33.88
N VAL A 125 52.91 33.48 -34.41
CA VAL A 125 52.62 33.00 -35.77
C VAL A 125 51.26 32.26 -35.87
N PRO A 126 50.61 32.20 -37.03
CA PRO A 126 49.26 31.61 -37.18
C PRO A 126 49.10 30.16 -36.70
N PHE A 127 50.16 29.33 -36.77
CA PHE A 127 50.14 27.94 -36.29
C PHE A 127 50.06 27.84 -34.76
N ALA A 128 50.71 28.76 -34.03
CA ALA A 128 50.56 28.89 -32.58
C ALA A 128 49.16 29.40 -32.21
N LEU A 129 48.60 30.30 -33.04
CA LEU A 129 47.21 30.77 -32.89
C LEU A 129 46.19 29.64 -33.15
N ALA A 130 46.45 28.75 -34.11
CA ALA A 130 45.60 27.61 -34.45
C ALA A 130 45.68 26.46 -33.43
N ALA A 131 46.86 26.19 -32.85
CA ALA A 131 47.03 25.22 -31.78
C ALA A 131 46.30 25.65 -30.48
N GLY A 132 46.28 26.95 -30.17
CA GLY A 132 45.41 27.54 -29.13
C GLY A 132 43.91 27.48 -29.45
N ASN A 133 43.54 27.27 -30.71
CA ASN A 133 42.15 27.15 -31.18
C ASN A 133 41.67 25.71 -31.39
N SER A 134 42.44 24.69 -30.97
CA SER A 134 41.93 23.31 -30.89
C SER A 134 40.95 23.19 -29.72
N ASN A 135 39.66 23.24 -30.04
CA ASN A 135 38.57 23.22 -29.08
C ASN A 135 37.95 21.81 -28.98
N PRO A 136 38.44 20.89 -28.13
CA PRO A 136 37.73 19.64 -27.91
C PRO A 136 36.50 19.89 -27.01
N GLY A 137 35.32 19.95 -27.63
CA GLY A 137 34.02 19.55 -27.08
C GLY A 137 33.34 20.46 -26.05
N TRP A 138 33.94 20.65 -24.88
CA TRP A 138 33.40 21.44 -23.79
C TRP A 138 34.54 21.80 -22.83
N LYS A 139 34.62 23.06 -22.45
CA LYS A 139 35.56 23.59 -21.46
C LYS A 139 34.82 24.72 -20.74
N LEU A 140 34.92 24.81 -19.41
CA LEU A 140 35.38 26.00 -18.67
C LEU A 140 35.54 25.66 -17.18
N GLN A 141 36.77 25.71 -16.68
CA GLN A 141 37.55 26.90 -16.26
C GLN A 141 37.06 27.52 -14.94
N SER A 142 37.89 27.34 -13.91
CA SER A 142 37.59 27.62 -12.48
C SER A 142 36.23 27.15 -11.95
N ASN A 143 35.54 26.11 -12.41
CA ASN A 143 35.81 25.09 -13.40
C ASN A 143 34.45 24.38 -13.65
N GLN A 144 33.37 25.16 -13.72
CA GLN A 144 32.00 24.69 -13.50
C GLN A 144 31.12 24.47 -14.75
N LEU A 145 31.68 24.38 -15.96
CA LEU A 145 31.07 23.56 -17.02
C LEU A 145 32.20 22.77 -17.67
N SER A 146 32.61 21.67 -17.05
CA SER A 146 33.78 20.93 -17.48
C SER A 146 33.40 19.76 -18.37
N TYR A 147 34.23 19.46 -19.36
CA TYR A 147 34.29 18.13 -19.95
C TYR A 147 35.66 17.55 -19.72
N THR A 148 35.71 16.70 -18.70
CA THR A 148 36.94 16.12 -18.17
C THR A 148 36.79 14.61 -18.30
N ALA A 149 37.72 13.95 -18.99
CA ALA A 149 37.74 12.49 -19.18
C ALA A 149 36.45 11.86 -19.76
N GLY A 150 35.69 12.61 -20.57
CA GLY A 150 34.46 12.11 -21.19
C GLY A 150 33.17 12.42 -20.40
N ASN A 151 33.30 12.94 -19.19
CA ASN A 151 32.19 13.29 -18.30
C ASN A 151 31.85 14.79 -18.38
N VAL A 152 30.58 15.13 -18.23
CA VAL A 152 30.10 16.52 -18.20
C VAL A 152 29.85 16.94 -16.75
N GLY A 153 30.56 17.96 -16.27
CA GLY A 153 30.33 18.56 -14.96
C GLY A 153 29.61 19.89 -15.09
N ILE A 154 28.51 20.10 -14.36
CA ILE A 154 27.77 21.37 -14.28
C ILE A 154 27.84 21.85 -12.83
N GLY A 155 28.65 22.86 -12.55
CA GLY A 155 28.92 23.25 -11.16
C GLY A 155 30.06 22.47 -10.50
N THR A 156 30.83 21.68 -11.25
CA THR A 156 32.00 20.93 -10.80
C THR A 156 32.97 20.76 -11.97
N ASP A 157 34.25 20.68 -11.65
CA ASP A 157 35.31 20.37 -12.60
C ASP A 157 35.86 18.96 -12.55
N LYS A 158 35.45 18.27 -11.49
CA LYS A 158 35.77 16.88 -11.23
C LYS A 158 34.44 16.14 -11.25
N PRO A 159 33.77 16.05 -12.43
CA PRO A 159 32.57 15.27 -12.54
C PRO A 159 32.90 13.80 -12.24
N GLU A 160 32.31 13.25 -11.18
CA GLU A 160 32.51 11.85 -10.79
C GLU A 160 31.65 10.92 -11.67
N GLU A 161 30.55 11.44 -12.20
CA GLU A 161 29.62 10.74 -13.09
C GLU A 161 29.60 11.33 -14.50
N ALA A 162 29.08 10.56 -15.47
CA ALA A 162 28.98 10.97 -16.88
C ALA A 162 28.27 12.33 -17.06
N LEU A 163 27.32 12.64 -16.17
CA LEU A 163 26.76 13.96 -15.97
C LEU A 163 26.65 14.22 -14.47
N ASP A 164 27.49 15.13 -13.96
CA ASP A 164 27.55 15.48 -12.55
C ASP A 164 27.10 16.94 -12.35
N PHE A 165 26.28 17.16 -11.33
CA PHE A 165 25.82 18.47 -10.92
C PHE A 165 26.43 18.80 -9.57
N GLY A 166 27.16 19.92 -9.46
CA GLY A 166 27.76 20.35 -8.21
C GLY A 166 26.75 20.64 -7.09
N VAL A 167 27.24 21.12 -5.96
CA VAL A 167 26.42 21.38 -4.76
C VAL A 167 25.31 22.42 -5.04
N ASN A 168 24.11 22.16 -4.52
CA ASN A 168 22.92 23.02 -4.61
C ASN A 168 22.50 23.36 -6.06
N LYS A 169 22.67 22.42 -6.99
CA LYS A 169 22.15 22.53 -8.35
C LYS A 169 20.84 21.75 -8.47
N ALA A 170 19.95 22.23 -9.34
CA ALA A 170 18.67 21.60 -9.61
C ALA A 170 18.50 21.40 -11.11
N VAL A 171 18.02 20.22 -11.51
CA VAL A 171 17.58 19.97 -12.88
C VAL A 171 16.13 20.39 -13.00
N ARG A 172 15.87 21.43 -13.80
CA ARG A 172 14.51 21.92 -14.04
C ARG A 172 13.99 21.39 -15.37
N PHE A 173 13.07 20.45 -15.31
CA PHE A 173 12.27 20.04 -16.46
C PHE A 173 10.99 20.89 -16.51
N LYS A 174 10.81 21.73 -17.54
CA LYS A 174 9.63 22.60 -17.70
C LYS A 174 9.01 22.40 -19.08
N THR A 175 7.69 22.23 -19.10
CA THR A 175 6.88 22.25 -20.32
C THR A 175 5.73 23.23 -20.16
N THR A 176 5.21 23.76 -21.26
CA THR A 176 3.96 24.53 -21.32
C THR A 176 2.81 23.69 -21.89
N LEU A 177 3.07 22.41 -22.21
CA LEU A 177 2.10 21.52 -22.80
C LEU A 177 1.15 20.96 -21.73
N THR A 178 -0.15 20.98 -22.04
CA THR A 178 -1.20 20.38 -21.21
C THR A 178 -1.31 18.87 -21.38
N ARG A 179 -0.66 18.32 -22.42
CA ARG A 179 -0.50 16.88 -22.67
C ARG A 179 0.95 16.63 -23.08
N LEU A 180 1.62 15.74 -22.36
CA LEU A 180 2.96 15.31 -22.75
C LEU A 180 2.83 14.33 -23.92
N ASN A 181 3.43 14.65 -25.05
CA ASN A 181 3.73 13.62 -26.03
C ASN A 181 4.93 12.79 -25.53
N GLU A 182 5.13 11.61 -26.10
CA GLU A 182 6.20 10.72 -25.66
C GLU A 182 7.57 11.42 -25.65
N SER A 183 7.82 12.30 -26.62
CA SER A 183 9.06 13.09 -26.76
C SER A 183 9.29 14.10 -25.63
N ALA A 184 8.27 14.46 -24.86
CA ALA A 184 8.37 15.39 -23.74
C ALA A 184 8.54 14.70 -22.37
N MET A 185 8.62 13.36 -22.32
CA MET A 185 8.82 12.58 -21.10
C MET A 185 10.32 12.34 -20.83
N ILE A 186 10.67 12.18 -19.55
CA ILE A 186 11.96 11.58 -19.18
C ILE A 186 11.88 10.09 -19.54
N LYS A 187 12.56 9.71 -20.62
CA LYS A 187 12.56 8.33 -21.09
C LYS A 187 13.68 7.54 -20.45
N LEU A 188 13.29 6.63 -19.59
CA LEU A 188 14.14 5.60 -19.04
C LEU A 188 14.02 4.36 -19.94
N LYS A 189 14.91 4.25 -20.95
CA LYS A 189 14.87 3.20 -21.97
C LYS A 189 15.95 2.14 -21.73
N TRP A 190 15.57 0.88 -21.75
CA TRP A 190 16.50 -0.25 -21.75
C TRP A 190 16.71 -0.82 -23.16
N LYS A 191 17.86 -1.48 -23.38
CA LYS A 191 18.24 -2.07 -24.68
C LYS A 191 17.91 -3.56 -24.80
N SER A 192 17.52 -4.19 -23.69
CA SER A 192 17.11 -5.60 -23.61
C SER A 192 16.21 -5.80 -22.40
N ASP A 193 15.35 -6.83 -22.42
CA ASP A 193 14.37 -7.14 -21.37
C ASP A 193 14.98 -7.50 -20.00
N SER A 194 16.30 -7.39 -19.86
CA SER A 194 17.03 -7.58 -18.61
C SER A 194 17.60 -6.28 -18.04
N ALA A 195 17.59 -5.18 -18.80
CA ALA A 195 18.09 -3.90 -18.35
C ALA A 195 16.97 -3.09 -17.68
N LYS A 196 17.27 -2.50 -16.53
CA LYS A 196 16.30 -1.82 -15.68
C LYS A 196 16.79 -0.43 -15.35
N PRO A 197 16.23 0.61 -15.97
CA PRO A 197 16.58 1.96 -15.57
C PRO A 197 16.01 2.23 -14.17
N ALA A 198 16.80 2.90 -13.35
CA ALA A 198 16.47 3.22 -11.97
C ALA A 198 16.80 4.68 -11.69
N ILE A 199 16.03 5.30 -10.81
CA ILE A 199 16.42 6.52 -10.10
C ILE A 199 16.87 6.06 -8.72
N MET A 200 18.09 6.38 -8.32
CA MET A 200 18.65 5.96 -7.04
C MET A 200 19.16 7.18 -6.28
N TRP A 201 18.82 7.25 -5.01
CA TRP A 201 19.41 8.16 -4.05
C TRP A 201 20.49 7.39 -3.31
N VAL A 202 21.70 7.94 -3.22
CA VAL A 202 22.88 7.36 -2.54
C VAL A 202 23.39 8.30 -1.44
N ASP A 203 24.23 7.80 -0.53
CA ASP A 203 25.00 8.65 0.38
C ASP A 203 26.33 9.11 -0.21
N LYS A 204 27.11 9.84 0.59
CA LYS A 204 28.42 10.38 0.21
C LYS A 204 29.50 9.35 -0.16
N ASN A 205 29.26 8.07 0.08
CA ASN A 205 30.17 6.97 -0.24
C ASN A 205 29.54 6.05 -1.31
N ASP A 206 28.58 6.56 -2.09
CA ASP A 206 27.80 5.86 -3.12
C ASP A 206 26.98 4.66 -2.64
N ASN A 207 26.74 4.56 -1.34
CA ASN A 207 25.85 3.51 -0.83
C ASN A 207 24.38 3.89 -1.12
N PRO A 208 23.57 3.01 -1.73
CA PRO A 208 22.15 3.25 -1.99
C PRO A 208 21.34 3.59 -0.73
N ARG A 209 20.31 4.43 -0.89
CA ARG A 209 19.37 4.92 0.15
C ARG A 209 17.91 4.78 -0.23
N ALA A 210 17.55 5.13 -1.45
CA ALA A 210 16.23 4.89 -2.00
C ALA A 210 16.33 4.66 -3.50
N ALA A 211 15.33 4.00 -4.09
CA ALA A 211 15.26 3.90 -5.54
C ALA A 211 13.83 3.78 -6.06
N LEU A 212 13.63 4.27 -7.28
CA LEU A 212 12.46 3.99 -8.11
C LEU A 212 12.94 3.18 -9.30
N TYR A 213 12.49 1.94 -9.44
CA TYR A 213 12.92 1.08 -10.54
C TYR A 213 11.84 0.06 -10.91
N THR A 214 12.03 -0.55 -12.07
CA THR A 214 11.23 -1.69 -12.51
C THR A 214 11.99 -2.98 -12.19
N TYR A 215 11.28 -4.05 -11.83
CA TYR A 215 11.94 -5.34 -11.70
C TYR A 215 11.01 -6.52 -11.98
N ARG A 216 11.58 -7.56 -12.59
CA ARG A 216 10.94 -8.85 -12.82
C ARG A 216 10.36 -9.51 -11.55
N LEU A 217 9.03 -9.62 -11.51
CA LEU A 217 8.31 -10.71 -10.84
C LEU A 217 7.90 -11.70 -11.93
N GLY A 218 8.58 -12.85 -12.04
CA GLY A 218 8.44 -13.78 -13.16
C GLY A 218 7.12 -14.56 -13.20
N ILE A 219 6.02 -13.95 -13.66
CA ILE A 219 4.72 -14.61 -13.80
C ILE A 219 4.03 -14.15 -15.11
N ASN A 220 3.44 -15.09 -15.85
CA ASN A 220 2.68 -14.91 -17.09
C ASN A 220 3.42 -14.32 -18.31
N GLY A 221 4.69 -14.67 -18.51
CA GLY A 221 5.34 -14.54 -19.83
C GLY A 221 5.78 -13.14 -20.26
N GLU A 222 5.36 -12.06 -19.59
CA GLU A 222 5.88 -10.70 -19.81
C GLU A 222 7.07 -10.43 -18.87
N PRO A 223 8.31 -10.31 -19.38
CA PRO A 223 9.46 -9.92 -18.58
C PRO A 223 9.32 -8.47 -18.11
N ASP A 224 9.52 -8.25 -16.81
CA ASP A 224 9.30 -6.98 -16.09
C ASP A 224 7.84 -6.54 -16.06
N SER A 225 7.20 -6.69 -14.89
CA SER A 225 5.78 -6.41 -14.71
C SER A 225 5.50 -5.63 -13.44
N VAL A 226 6.49 -4.98 -12.80
CA VAL A 226 6.30 -4.28 -11.52
C VAL A 226 7.08 -2.97 -11.44
N PHE A 227 6.35 -1.88 -11.14
CA PHE A 227 6.94 -0.60 -10.71
C PHE A 227 7.16 -0.64 -9.19
N CYS A 228 8.35 -0.24 -8.76
CA CYS A 228 8.78 -0.36 -7.37
C CYS A 228 9.29 0.96 -6.80
N ILE A 229 8.82 1.29 -5.60
CA ILE A 229 9.50 2.22 -4.68
C ILE A 229 10.29 1.39 -3.67
N ALA A 230 11.60 1.59 -3.62
CA ALA A 230 12.53 0.87 -2.74
C ALA A 230 13.30 1.80 -1.81
N THR A 231 13.67 1.29 -0.65
CA THR A 231 14.58 1.96 0.28
C THR A 231 15.70 1.01 0.70
N SER A 232 16.89 1.56 1.01
CA SER A 232 18.04 0.76 1.41
C SER A 232 17.84 0.13 2.78
N ASP A 233 18.35 -1.07 2.95
CA ASP A 233 18.56 -1.65 4.27
C ASP A 233 19.78 -1.02 4.98
N SER A 234 20.07 -1.47 6.20
CA SER A 234 21.21 -0.98 6.99
C SER A 234 22.58 -1.40 6.45
N LYS A 235 22.63 -2.32 5.47
CA LYS A 235 23.86 -2.75 4.79
C LYS A 235 24.05 -2.07 3.42
N GLY A 236 23.08 -1.24 3.01
CA GLY A 236 23.12 -0.49 1.75
C GLY A 236 22.45 -1.19 0.56
N ASN A 237 21.77 -2.33 0.73
CA ASN A 237 21.08 -3.01 -0.37
C ASN A 237 19.67 -2.42 -0.58
N LEU A 238 19.22 -2.27 -1.83
CA LEU A 238 17.87 -1.77 -2.15
C LEU A 238 16.79 -2.84 -1.99
N ILE A 239 15.70 -2.51 -1.28
CA ILE A 239 14.58 -3.40 -1.03
C ILE A 239 13.26 -2.76 -1.50
N PRO A 240 12.45 -3.41 -2.37
CA PRO A 240 11.10 -2.96 -2.72
C PRO A 240 10.18 -2.79 -1.50
N ARG A 241 9.50 -1.65 -1.40
CA ARG A 241 8.58 -1.28 -0.31
C ARG A 241 7.14 -1.05 -0.79
N PHE A 242 6.95 -0.62 -2.02
CA PHE A 242 5.64 -0.43 -2.64
C PHE A 242 5.72 -0.88 -4.11
N ASN A 243 4.98 -1.93 -4.43
CA ASN A 243 5.04 -2.63 -5.70
C ASN A 243 3.70 -2.52 -6.42
N ILE A 244 3.71 -1.97 -7.62
CA ILE A 244 2.54 -1.97 -8.51
C ILE A 244 2.87 -2.88 -9.68
N PRO A 245 2.32 -4.11 -9.70
CA PRO A 245 2.40 -4.92 -10.88
C PRO A 245 1.56 -4.29 -12.02
N TRP A 246 2.12 -4.18 -13.22
CA TRP A 246 1.40 -3.88 -14.46
C TRP A 246 1.11 -5.19 -15.21
N GLY A 247 0.08 -5.19 -16.04
CA GLY A 247 -0.38 -6.41 -16.73
C GLY A 247 -1.25 -7.34 -15.86
N TYR A 248 -1.53 -6.97 -14.61
CA TYR A 248 -2.50 -7.65 -13.74
C TYR A 248 -3.81 -6.90 -13.63
N ASN A 249 -4.90 -7.64 -13.43
CA ASN A 249 -6.22 -7.05 -13.18
C ASN A 249 -6.41 -6.60 -11.71
N LYS A 250 -5.54 -7.01 -10.74
CA LYS A 250 -5.59 -6.63 -9.30
C LYS A 250 -4.19 -6.47 -8.67
N VAL A 251 -4.06 -5.58 -7.68
CA VAL A 251 -2.84 -5.24 -6.89
C VAL A 251 -3.21 -5.14 -5.39
N GLU A 252 -2.41 -5.70 -4.47
CA GLU A 252 -2.67 -5.72 -3.01
C GLU A 252 -1.64 -4.92 -2.19
N LEU A 253 -2.08 -4.33 -1.07
CA LEU A 253 -1.31 -3.51 -0.14
C LEU A 253 -1.60 -3.88 1.33
N SER A 254 -0.57 -4.20 2.14
CA SER A 254 -0.72 -4.64 3.55
C SER A 254 0.33 -4.01 4.48
N THR A 255 0.05 -3.93 5.80
CA THR A 255 1.03 -3.51 6.83
C THR A 255 1.12 -4.52 7.97
N THR A 256 2.28 -4.64 8.63
CA THR A 256 2.49 -5.58 9.74
C THR A 256 3.12 -4.87 10.95
N ASN A 257 2.51 -5.01 12.14
CA ASN A 257 2.92 -4.39 13.42
C ASN A 257 3.05 -2.86 13.44
N SER A 258 2.48 -2.22 12.43
CA SER A 258 2.15 -0.80 12.38
C SER A 258 0.64 -0.70 12.19
N GLU A 259 0.03 0.40 12.60
CA GLU A 259 -1.31 0.70 12.13
C GLU A 259 -1.21 1.02 10.62
N PHE A 260 -1.84 0.21 9.75
CA PHE A 260 -2.20 0.68 8.41
C PHE A 260 -3.29 1.72 8.59
N LYS A 261 -2.91 2.93 8.99
CA LYS A 261 -3.84 4.03 8.94
C LYS A 261 -4.03 4.39 7.47
N VAL A 262 -5.16 3.99 6.93
CA VAL A 262 -5.79 4.74 5.84
C VAL A 262 -6.36 6.01 6.49
N SER A 263 -5.47 6.92 6.92
CA SER A 263 -5.83 8.10 7.71
C SER A 263 -6.39 9.21 6.83
N GLY A 264 -7.44 9.86 7.34
CA GLY A 264 -8.05 11.06 6.76
C GLY A 264 -9.50 10.82 6.41
N SER A 265 -10.40 10.88 7.40
CA SER A 265 -11.88 10.91 7.29
C SER A 265 -12.60 9.96 6.30
N LYS A 266 -11.94 9.04 5.59
CA LYS A 266 -12.53 8.14 4.57
C LYS A 266 -11.79 6.79 4.47
N LYS A 267 -12.40 5.79 5.12
CA LYS A 267 -12.58 4.35 4.81
C LYS A 267 -11.56 3.60 3.93
N PHE A 268 -11.14 2.43 4.42
CA PHE A 268 -10.62 1.30 3.62
C PHE A 268 -11.78 0.65 2.85
N ILE A 269 -11.71 0.59 1.50
CA ILE A 269 -12.77 0.07 0.61
C ILE A 269 -12.25 -1.15 -0.16
N VAL A 270 -13.00 -2.25 -0.18
CA VAL A 270 -12.72 -3.44 -1.00
C VAL A 270 -13.93 -3.76 -1.91
N GLY A 271 -14.04 -3.15 -3.10
CA GLY A 271 -15.20 -3.40 -4.00
C GLY A 271 -15.33 -2.47 -5.22
N THR A 272 -16.21 -2.81 -6.19
CA THR A 272 -16.17 -2.40 -7.62
C THR A 272 -16.69 -0.99 -7.97
N SER A 273 -16.27 -0.52 -9.15
CA SER A 273 -16.64 0.75 -9.78
C SER A 273 -18.09 0.76 -10.29
N GLY A 274 -19.01 1.42 -9.58
CA GLY A 274 -20.33 1.69 -10.17
C GLY A 274 -21.39 2.35 -9.29
N SER A 275 -21.28 2.27 -7.95
CA SER A 275 -22.27 2.92 -7.09
C SER A 275 -21.67 3.29 -5.72
N PRO A 276 -21.77 4.56 -5.28
CA PRO A 276 -21.35 4.95 -3.95
C PRO A 276 -22.39 4.46 -2.94
N GLY A 277 -22.23 3.24 -2.40
CA GLY A 277 -23.26 2.72 -1.48
C GLY A 277 -22.92 1.58 -0.52
N GLN A 278 -21.88 0.76 -0.73
CA GLN A 278 -21.61 -0.37 0.16
C GLN A 278 -20.10 -0.58 0.37
N THR A 279 -19.63 -0.50 1.61
CA THR A 279 -18.31 -1.00 1.99
C THR A 279 -18.46 -2.50 2.24
N ALA A 280 -18.17 -3.30 1.23
CA ALA A 280 -18.13 -4.75 1.37
C ALA A 280 -16.70 -5.18 1.71
N PHE A 281 -16.54 -6.13 2.62
CA PHE A 281 -15.33 -6.93 2.74
C PHE A 281 -15.62 -8.26 2.07
N TYR A 282 -15.00 -8.51 0.91
CA TYR A 282 -15.10 -9.79 0.22
C TYR A 282 -14.03 -10.74 0.74
N GLY A 283 -14.34 -11.45 1.83
CA GLY A 283 -13.47 -12.44 2.45
C GLY A 283 -13.67 -12.55 3.97
N ASP A 284 -12.93 -13.46 4.59
CA ASP A 284 -12.91 -13.58 6.06
C ASP A 284 -12.32 -12.32 6.68
N VAL A 285 -13.00 -11.76 7.69
CA VAL A 285 -12.51 -10.63 8.47
C VAL A 285 -12.14 -11.14 9.86
N TYR A 286 -10.85 -11.13 10.18
CA TYR A 286 -10.32 -11.51 11.49
C TYR A 286 -9.95 -10.27 12.30
N ILE A 287 -10.37 -10.24 13.56
CA ILE A 287 -9.98 -9.20 14.53
C ILE A 287 -9.11 -9.86 15.59
N GLY A 288 -7.83 -9.50 15.59
CA GLY A 288 -6.81 -10.18 16.40
C GLY A 288 -6.79 -9.76 17.88
N ALA A 289 -6.32 -10.68 18.73
CA ALA A 289 -5.90 -10.55 20.13
C ALA A 289 -6.16 -9.20 20.85
N GLY A 290 -7.28 -9.12 21.59
CA GLY A 290 -7.60 -8.02 22.49
C GLY A 290 -8.05 -6.73 21.80
N LYS A 291 -8.33 -6.78 20.49
CA LYS A 291 -8.90 -5.67 19.74
C LYS A 291 -10.42 -5.82 19.70
N LYS A 292 -11.08 -4.69 19.93
CA LYS A 292 -12.54 -4.59 19.93
C LYS A 292 -13.04 -4.13 18.56
N LEU A 293 -14.23 -4.59 18.18
CA LEU A 293 -14.90 -4.19 16.95
C LEU A 293 -15.94 -3.10 17.22
N GLY A 294 -15.66 -1.87 16.79
CA GLY A 294 -16.66 -0.82 16.72
C GLY A 294 -17.35 -0.82 15.34
N ILE A 295 -18.67 -0.91 15.30
CA ILE A 295 -19.47 -0.77 14.07
C ILE A 295 -20.44 0.39 14.26
N GLY A 296 -20.31 1.43 13.44
CA GLY A 296 -21.20 2.58 13.48
C GLY A 296 -20.49 3.93 13.53
N ASP A 297 -21.20 4.95 14.01
CA ASP A 297 -20.81 6.37 13.93
C ASP A 297 -20.20 6.96 15.23
N LYS A 298 -19.89 6.12 16.22
CA LYS A 298 -19.19 6.53 17.44
C LYS A 298 -17.78 7.04 17.09
N ASP A 299 -17.27 7.99 17.89
CA ASP A 299 -15.86 8.38 17.84
C ASP A 299 -15.00 7.27 18.48
N TRP A 300 -14.74 6.23 17.69
CA TRP A 300 -14.00 5.05 18.13
C TRP A 300 -12.53 5.36 18.49
N GLU A 301 -11.94 6.41 17.92
CA GLU A 301 -10.55 6.78 18.17
C GLU A 301 -10.37 7.36 19.58
N ASN A 302 -11.32 8.20 20.02
CA ASN A 302 -11.23 8.87 21.32
C ASN A 302 -12.05 8.20 22.43
N THR A 303 -13.15 7.54 22.08
CA THR A 303 -14.08 6.93 23.05
C THR A 303 -13.86 5.42 23.16
N GLY A 304 -13.38 4.79 22.09
CA GLY A 304 -13.26 3.35 22.02
C GLY A 304 -14.61 2.61 22.07
N VAL A 305 -14.51 1.29 22.18
CA VAL A 305 -15.65 0.39 22.40
C VAL A 305 -15.90 0.23 23.90
N GLU A 306 -17.16 0.09 24.29
CA GLU A 306 -17.63 -0.12 25.68
C GLU A 306 -16.75 -1.12 26.47
N GLU A 307 -16.53 -0.88 27.76
CA GLU A 307 -15.49 -1.54 28.57
C GLU A 307 -15.58 -3.08 28.51
N TYR A 308 -16.79 -3.63 28.59
CA TYR A 308 -17.05 -5.07 28.62
C TYR A 308 -17.43 -5.67 27.27
N ALA A 309 -17.49 -4.85 26.21
CA ALA A 309 -17.84 -5.31 24.88
C ALA A 309 -16.58 -5.59 24.05
N GLU A 310 -16.51 -6.77 23.44
CA GLU A 310 -15.54 -7.06 22.37
C GLU A 310 -16.05 -6.60 21.00
N MET A 311 -17.37 -6.38 20.88
CA MET A 311 -18.01 -5.79 19.70
C MET A 311 -19.14 -4.87 20.15
N GLU A 312 -19.19 -3.65 19.59
CA GLU A 312 -20.26 -2.69 19.82
C GLU A 312 -20.81 -2.19 18.49
N ILE A 313 -22.12 -2.34 18.30
CA ILE A 313 -22.86 -1.70 17.21
C ILE A 313 -23.50 -0.44 17.78
N TYR A 314 -23.08 0.72 17.31
CA TYR A 314 -23.52 2.02 17.83
C TYR A 314 -24.10 2.90 16.73
N GLN A 315 -25.22 3.57 17.02
CA GLN A 315 -25.82 4.61 16.18
C GLN A 315 -26.38 5.71 17.07
N GLU A 316 -26.03 6.96 16.82
CA GLU A 316 -26.49 8.09 17.65
C GLU A 316 -27.96 8.47 17.37
N SER A 317 -28.35 8.51 16.09
CA SER A 317 -29.65 9.05 15.65
C SER A 317 -30.59 8.02 15.01
N LYS A 318 -30.19 6.75 14.99
CA LYS A 318 -30.89 5.64 14.32
C LYS A 318 -30.83 4.38 15.17
N ASN A 319 -31.63 3.39 14.79
CA ASN A 319 -31.54 2.07 15.39
C ASN A 319 -30.18 1.43 15.04
N ALA A 320 -29.41 1.06 16.06
CA ALA A 320 -28.32 0.11 15.90
C ALA A 320 -28.92 -1.28 15.65
N GLN A 321 -28.66 -1.87 14.48
CA GLN A 321 -29.24 -3.16 14.08
C GLN A 321 -28.17 -4.08 13.51
N LEU A 322 -28.28 -5.38 13.83
CA LEU A 322 -27.56 -6.46 13.16
C LEU A 322 -28.54 -7.20 12.25
N LEU A 323 -28.30 -7.19 10.94
CA LEU A 323 -29.05 -7.99 9.98
C LEU A 323 -28.21 -9.19 9.55
N LEU A 324 -28.69 -10.40 9.87
CA LEU A 324 -28.21 -11.64 9.29
C LEU A 324 -29.23 -12.08 8.25
N ASN A 325 -28.83 -12.07 6.98
CA ASN A 325 -29.72 -12.36 5.87
C ASN A 325 -29.13 -13.47 5.01
N GLN A 326 -29.86 -14.57 4.88
CA GLN A 326 -29.51 -15.70 4.05
C GLN A 326 -30.47 -15.75 2.86
N ALA A 327 -29.94 -15.90 1.65
CA ALA A 327 -30.75 -15.99 0.44
C ALA A 327 -31.61 -17.26 0.44
N THR A 328 -32.62 -17.33 -0.44
CA THR A 328 -33.50 -18.50 -0.59
C THR A 328 -32.68 -19.79 -0.76
N GLY A 329 -32.83 -20.73 0.18
CA GLY A 329 -32.05 -21.97 0.26
C GLY A 329 -32.29 -22.68 1.58
N SER A 330 -31.64 -23.83 1.80
CA SER A 330 -31.80 -24.64 3.02
C SER A 330 -30.89 -24.23 4.17
N ALA A 331 -30.04 -23.21 3.98
CA ALA A 331 -29.15 -22.72 5.02
C ALA A 331 -29.87 -21.67 5.88
N PRO A 332 -29.71 -21.70 7.22
CA PRO A 332 -30.36 -20.74 8.08
C PRO A 332 -29.50 -19.49 8.34
N ALA A 333 -30.13 -18.42 8.83
CA ALA A 333 -29.42 -17.28 9.40
C ALA A 333 -29.33 -17.46 10.92
N ALA A 334 -28.11 -17.51 11.48
CA ALA A 334 -27.90 -17.87 12.88
C ALA A 334 -26.87 -17.02 13.62
N ILE A 335 -27.09 -16.84 14.92
CA ILE A 335 -26.12 -16.38 15.91
C ILE A 335 -25.72 -17.57 16.78
N LEU A 336 -24.43 -17.86 16.86
CA LEU A 336 -23.87 -18.94 17.66
C LEU A 336 -23.14 -18.39 18.89
N LEU A 337 -23.50 -18.87 20.07
CA LEU A 337 -22.91 -18.49 21.35
C LEU A 337 -22.36 -19.75 22.03
N LYS A 338 -21.04 -19.84 22.21
CA LYS A 338 -20.39 -21.02 22.77
C LYS A 338 -19.68 -20.70 24.09
N LYS A 339 -19.83 -21.56 25.10
CA LYS A 339 -19.09 -21.53 26.37
C LYS A 339 -18.63 -22.94 26.74
N GLY A 340 -17.33 -23.20 26.62
CA GLY A 340 -16.80 -24.57 26.72
C GLY A 340 -17.42 -25.43 25.62
N ASP A 341 -17.98 -26.59 25.98
CA ASP A 341 -18.68 -27.47 25.03
C ASP A 341 -20.15 -27.08 24.82
N ASN A 342 -20.68 -26.18 25.65
CA ASN A 342 -22.07 -25.77 25.56
C ASN A 342 -22.29 -24.75 24.44
N THR A 343 -23.28 -25.02 23.61
CA THR A 343 -23.62 -24.19 22.45
C THR A 343 -25.07 -23.74 22.55
N TRP A 344 -25.27 -22.43 22.57
CA TRP A 344 -26.56 -21.79 22.36
C TRP A 344 -26.62 -21.22 20.95
N LYS A 345 -27.71 -21.47 20.23
CA LYS A 345 -27.89 -20.95 18.86
C LYS A 345 -29.26 -20.29 18.76
N ILE A 346 -29.29 -19.07 18.23
CA ILE A 346 -30.54 -18.41 17.80
C ILE A 346 -30.56 -18.48 16.28
N GLU A 347 -31.60 -19.09 15.73
CA GLU A 347 -31.66 -19.41 14.31
C GLU A 347 -32.99 -18.99 13.71
N ASN A 348 -32.95 -18.39 12.52
CA ASN A 348 -34.11 -18.23 11.67
C ASN A 348 -34.00 -19.20 10.49
N ASN A 349 -34.88 -20.21 10.49
CA ASN A 349 -35.01 -21.23 9.46
C ASN A 349 -36.50 -21.47 9.19
N ASP A 350 -37.15 -20.49 8.57
CA ASP A 350 -38.60 -20.32 8.51
C ASP A 350 -39.25 -20.00 9.85
N ASN A 351 -38.96 -20.77 10.89
CA ASN A 351 -39.31 -20.50 12.28
C ASN A 351 -38.13 -19.84 13.01
N LEU A 352 -38.41 -19.18 14.14
CA LEU A 352 -37.38 -18.69 15.06
C LEU A 352 -37.11 -19.75 16.13
N HIS A 353 -35.90 -20.28 16.16
CA HIS A 353 -35.47 -21.33 17.07
C HIS A 353 -34.42 -20.84 18.06
N ILE A 354 -34.46 -21.37 19.28
CA ILE A 354 -33.41 -21.25 20.30
C ILE A 354 -32.98 -22.66 20.68
N PHE A 355 -31.72 -22.98 20.40
CA PHE A 355 -31.14 -24.28 20.67
C PHE A 355 -30.21 -24.26 21.88
N TYR A 356 -30.10 -25.41 22.53
CA TYR A 356 -29.03 -25.75 23.47
C TYR A 356 -28.45 -27.11 23.11
N ASN A 357 -27.14 -27.16 22.81
CA ASN A 357 -26.44 -28.39 22.42
C ASN A 357 -27.19 -29.20 21.34
N ASP A 358 -27.53 -28.52 20.23
CA ASP A 358 -28.25 -29.06 19.07
C ASP A 358 -29.66 -29.59 19.34
N GLN A 359 -30.26 -29.21 20.47
CA GLN A 359 -31.66 -29.51 20.80
C GLN A 359 -32.49 -28.23 20.79
N ASP A 360 -33.66 -28.28 20.14
CA ASP A 360 -34.65 -27.20 20.20
C ASP A 360 -35.19 -27.07 21.63
N VAL A 361 -34.90 -25.93 22.25
CA VAL A 361 -35.44 -25.61 23.58
C VAL A 361 -36.67 -24.75 23.44
N ILE A 362 -36.65 -23.78 22.52
CA ILE A 362 -37.78 -22.90 22.22
C ILE A 362 -37.93 -22.77 20.71
N THR A 363 -39.14 -22.95 20.21
CA THR A 363 -39.51 -22.73 18.80
C THR A 363 -40.65 -21.73 18.74
N MET A 364 -40.51 -20.67 17.95
CA MET A 364 -41.64 -19.82 17.53
C MET A 364 -41.95 -20.12 16.08
N ALA A 365 -43.07 -20.81 15.86
CA ALA A 365 -43.52 -21.17 14.53
C ALA A 365 -44.07 -19.94 13.78
N GLN A 366 -44.04 -19.99 12.45
CA GLN A 366 -44.56 -18.89 11.59
C GLN A 366 -46.03 -18.55 11.84
N ASN A 367 -46.83 -19.50 12.32
CA ASN A 367 -48.23 -19.29 12.71
C ASN A 367 -48.39 -18.61 14.09
N GLY A 368 -47.27 -18.22 14.72
CA GLY A 368 -47.20 -17.56 16.02
C GLY A 368 -47.36 -18.49 17.22
N ASN A 369 -47.27 -19.82 17.05
CA ASN A 369 -47.29 -20.77 18.14
C ASN A 369 -45.89 -20.91 18.79
N LEU A 370 -45.86 -21.04 20.12
CA LEU A 370 -44.64 -21.22 20.90
C LEU A 370 -44.52 -22.69 21.35
N GLY A 371 -43.46 -23.37 20.91
CA GLY A 371 -43.07 -24.68 21.41
C GLY A 371 -41.96 -24.57 22.45
N ILE A 372 -42.07 -25.31 23.55
CA ILE A 372 -41.00 -25.50 24.55
C ILE A 372 -40.62 -26.98 24.55
N GLY A 373 -39.42 -27.30 24.08
CA GLY A 373 -38.98 -28.69 23.86
C GLY A 373 -39.70 -29.41 22.71
N ILE A 374 -40.46 -28.70 21.88
CA ILE A 374 -41.19 -29.22 20.72
C ILE A 374 -41.02 -28.27 19.52
N VAL A 375 -40.88 -28.83 18.31
CA VAL A 375 -40.58 -28.08 17.07
C VAL A 375 -41.80 -27.79 16.20
N ALA A 376 -42.90 -28.49 16.43
CA ALA A 376 -44.16 -28.34 15.69
C ALA A 376 -45.33 -28.16 16.68
N PRO A 377 -45.38 -27.03 17.42
CA PRO A 377 -46.41 -26.80 18.42
C PRO A 377 -47.81 -26.76 17.78
N THR A 378 -48.73 -27.62 18.25
CA THR A 378 -50.12 -27.64 17.74
C THR A 378 -51.00 -26.61 18.43
N GLU A 379 -50.60 -26.16 19.61
CA GLU A 379 -51.28 -25.15 20.41
C GLU A 379 -50.49 -23.84 20.48
N LYS A 380 -51.13 -22.77 20.98
CA LYS A 380 -50.47 -21.46 21.11
C LYS A 380 -49.22 -21.50 21.99
N VAL A 381 -49.26 -22.30 23.05
CA VAL A 381 -48.10 -22.68 23.85
C VAL A 381 -48.17 -24.19 24.02
N ASP A 382 -47.21 -24.91 23.45
CA ASP A 382 -47.11 -26.37 23.50
C ASP A 382 -45.80 -26.74 24.20
N VAL A 383 -45.90 -27.53 25.26
CA VAL A 383 -44.76 -27.86 26.13
C VAL A 383 -44.59 -29.38 26.15
N ALA A 384 -43.45 -29.84 25.64
CA ALA A 384 -43.03 -31.22 25.81
C ALA A 384 -42.52 -31.45 27.25
N GLY A 385 -43.45 -31.78 28.15
CA GLY A 385 -43.15 -32.11 29.54
C GLY A 385 -44.04 -31.38 30.54
N ASN A 386 -43.64 -31.40 31.81
CA ASN A 386 -44.42 -30.80 32.89
C ASN A 386 -44.14 -29.30 33.03
N VAL A 387 -45.19 -28.51 33.24
CA VAL A 387 -45.10 -27.11 33.66
C VAL A 387 -45.26 -27.03 35.18
N LYS A 388 -44.22 -26.59 35.89
CA LYS A 388 -44.29 -26.35 37.34
C LYS A 388 -44.59 -24.88 37.62
N VAL A 389 -45.69 -24.62 38.33
CA VAL A 389 -45.98 -23.29 38.91
C VAL A 389 -45.72 -23.34 40.41
N SER A 390 -44.75 -22.54 40.88
CA SER A 390 -44.21 -22.69 42.25
C SER A 390 -45.00 -21.92 43.32
N VAL A 391 -45.78 -20.90 42.96
CA VAL A 391 -46.68 -20.12 43.84
C VAL A 391 -47.68 -19.31 42.99
N GLY A 392 -48.92 -19.11 43.47
CA GLY A 392 -49.93 -18.24 42.85
C GLY A 392 -50.93 -18.93 41.90
N ASN A 393 -51.71 -18.12 41.18
CA ASN A 393 -52.70 -18.59 40.20
C ASN A 393 -51.98 -19.18 38.97
N SER A 394 -52.05 -20.51 38.81
CA SER A 394 -51.37 -21.24 37.73
C SER A 394 -51.99 -21.02 36.35
N PHE A 395 -53.33 -20.91 36.28
CA PHE A 395 -54.06 -20.65 35.05
C PHE A 395 -55.20 -19.68 35.38
N ILE A 396 -55.26 -18.55 34.68
CA ILE A 396 -56.43 -17.67 34.73
C ILE A 396 -57.39 -18.17 33.66
N SER A 397 -58.40 -18.93 34.08
CA SER A 397 -59.46 -19.40 33.21
C SER A 397 -60.75 -18.63 33.46
N GLY A 398 -61.64 -18.56 32.46
CA GLY A 398 -62.89 -17.78 32.52
C GLY A 398 -63.87 -18.25 33.63
N THR A 399 -65.03 -17.60 33.74
CA THR A 399 -66.00 -17.76 34.83
C THR A 399 -66.79 -19.08 34.88
N ARG A 400 -66.45 -20.09 34.08
CA ARG A 400 -67.33 -21.26 33.83
C ARG A 400 -67.16 -22.44 34.79
N GLY A 401 -65.97 -23.01 35.00
CA GLY A 401 -65.79 -24.19 35.86
C GLY A 401 -64.88 -25.24 35.24
N THR A 402 -64.70 -26.39 35.90
CA THR A 402 -63.86 -27.48 35.40
C THR A 402 -64.68 -28.58 34.74
N ALA A 403 -64.18 -29.12 33.65
CA ALA A 403 -64.80 -30.22 32.92
C ALA A 403 -63.78 -31.26 32.48
N SER A 404 -64.27 -32.39 31.97
CA SER A 404 -63.45 -33.43 31.33
C SER A 404 -64.21 -34.04 30.16
N TYR A 405 -63.50 -34.34 29.08
CA TYR A 405 -64.01 -35.16 27.99
C TYR A 405 -64.21 -36.60 28.48
N MET A 406 -65.41 -37.14 28.31
CA MET A 406 -65.78 -38.49 28.72
C MET A 406 -66.52 -39.20 27.59
N THR A 407 -66.22 -40.48 27.38
CA THR A 407 -66.93 -41.31 26.41
C THR A 407 -68.27 -41.76 26.98
N LEU A 408 -69.36 -41.46 26.28
CA LEU A 408 -70.71 -41.86 26.66
C LEU A 408 -71.27 -42.92 25.70
N SER A 409 -72.21 -43.71 26.20
CA SER A 409 -73.09 -44.49 25.34
C SER A 409 -74.31 -43.66 24.93
N GLY A 410 -74.49 -43.53 23.61
CA GLY A 410 -75.52 -42.66 23.05
C GLY A 410 -75.17 -41.17 23.12
N SER A 411 -76.18 -40.32 22.98
CA SER A 411 -76.04 -38.86 22.99
C SER A 411 -76.60 -38.27 24.28
N CYS A 412 -75.88 -37.33 24.88
CA CYS A 412 -76.36 -36.49 25.98
C CYS A 412 -76.21 -35.01 25.56
N PRO A 413 -77.32 -34.31 25.27
CA PRO A 413 -77.29 -32.91 24.86
C PRO A 413 -76.68 -31.98 25.92
N ALA A 414 -76.09 -30.86 25.49
CA ALA A 414 -75.59 -29.86 26.43
C ALA A 414 -76.72 -29.34 27.34
N GLY A 415 -76.43 -29.25 28.64
CA GLY A 415 -77.36 -28.89 29.69
C GLY A 415 -78.05 -30.09 30.38
N ASP A 416 -77.98 -31.30 29.80
CA ASP A 416 -78.53 -32.50 30.45
C ASP A 416 -77.54 -33.11 31.45
N LEU A 417 -78.05 -33.95 32.34
CA LEU A 417 -77.26 -34.61 33.37
C LEU A 417 -76.58 -35.85 32.79
N VAL A 418 -75.30 -36.03 33.11
CA VAL A 418 -74.56 -37.24 32.82
C VAL A 418 -74.59 -38.16 34.03
N GLY A 419 -75.09 -39.38 33.83
CA GLY A 419 -75.18 -40.43 34.82
C GLY A 419 -74.19 -41.56 34.57
N LEU A 420 -73.72 -42.19 35.65
CA LEU A 420 -73.01 -43.46 35.65
C LEU A 420 -73.98 -44.55 36.10
N ASN A 421 -74.22 -45.54 35.24
CA ASN A 421 -74.95 -46.74 35.66
C ASN A 421 -74.06 -47.57 36.59
N PRO A 422 -74.39 -47.73 37.89
CA PRO A 422 -73.53 -48.42 38.84
C PRO A 422 -73.43 -49.93 38.59
N ALA A 423 -74.37 -50.52 37.86
CA ALA A 423 -74.36 -51.95 37.54
C ALA A 423 -73.47 -52.28 36.33
N THR A 424 -73.35 -51.36 35.37
CA THR A 424 -72.60 -51.59 34.11
C THR A 424 -71.32 -50.77 33.99
N GLY A 425 -71.17 -49.70 34.77
CA GLY A 425 -70.05 -48.76 34.67
C GLY A 425 -70.16 -47.80 33.47
N GLU A 426 -71.31 -47.79 32.80
CA GLU A 426 -71.55 -47.04 31.57
C GLU A 426 -71.93 -45.58 31.88
N LEU A 427 -71.25 -44.63 31.24
CA LEU A 427 -71.65 -43.22 31.24
C LEU A 427 -72.67 -42.98 30.14
N ARG A 428 -73.75 -42.28 30.49
CA ARG A 428 -74.88 -42.03 29.58
C ARG A 428 -75.67 -40.81 30.02
N ASP A 429 -76.65 -40.43 29.21
CA ASP A 429 -77.70 -39.50 29.64
C ASP A 429 -78.42 -40.05 30.88
N TYR A 430 -78.59 -39.21 31.91
CA TYR A 430 -78.97 -39.66 33.25
C TYR A 430 -80.30 -40.42 33.26
N GLN A 431 -80.30 -41.62 33.84
CA GLN A 431 -81.51 -42.40 34.10
C GLN A 431 -81.71 -42.55 35.61
N ALA A 432 -82.98 -42.71 36.04
CA ALA A 432 -83.28 -42.94 37.46
C ALA A 432 -82.50 -44.15 38.00
N GLY A 433 -81.82 -43.96 39.14
CA GLY A 433 -80.91 -44.94 39.72
C GLY A 433 -79.42 -44.74 39.38
N ASP A 434 -79.07 -43.93 38.38
CA ASP A 434 -77.67 -43.64 38.03
C ASP A 434 -76.97 -42.77 39.10
N GLU A 435 -75.64 -42.83 39.17
CA GLU A 435 -74.83 -41.90 39.96
C GLU A 435 -74.55 -40.63 39.15
N PHE A 436 -74.74 -39.46 39.74
CA PHE A 436 -74.51 -38.19 39.05
C PHE A 436 -73.02 -37.93 38.86
N ILE A 437 -72.61 -37.66 37.62
CA ILE A 437 -71.21 -37.40 37.27
C ILE A 437 -70.98 -35.93 36.94
N GLY A 438 -71.93 -35.29 36.27
CA GLY A 438 -71.81 -33.88 35.88
C GLY A 438 -72.87 -33.46 34.89
N VAL A 439 -72.70 -32.29 34.29
CA VAL A 439 -73.60 -31.75 33.27
C VAL A 439 -72.89 -31.72 31.92
N ALA A 440 -73.52 -32.24 30.88
CA ALA A 440 -72.99 -32.12 29.52
C ALA A 440 -72.88 -30.63 29.15
N THR A 441 -71.73 -30.20 28.63
CA THR A 441 -71.46 -28.79 28.35
C THR A 441 -70.64 -28.63 27.07
N GLU A 442 -70.70 -27.46 26.45
CA GLU A 442 -69.87 -27.13 25.28
C GLU A 442 -68.64 -26.32 25.66
N ASN A 443 -68.61 -25.75 26.87
CA ASN A 443 -67.59 -24.78 27.27
C ASN A 443 -67.25 -24.92 28.76
N ALA A 444 -65.97 -25.03 29.07
CA ALA A 444 -65.44 -24.99 30.43
C ALA A 444 -64.25 -24.04 30.52
N ALA A 445 -63.96 -23.59 31.74
CA ALA A 445 -62.80 -22.74 32.00
C ALA A 445 -61.50 -23.57 32.02
N PHE A 446 -61.57 -24.76 32.61
CA PHE A 446 -60.47 -25.71 32.63
C PHE A 446 -60.97 -27.08 32.19
N ILE A 447 -60.24 -27.70 31.26
CA ILE A 447 -60.53 -29.06 30.81
C ILE A 447 -59.37 -29.94 31.24
N ALA A 448 -59.65 -30.94 32.07
CA ALA A 448 -58.61 -31.75 32.71
C ALA A 448 -57.91 -32.73 31.75
N ASN A 449 -58.48 -32.95 30.57
CA ASN A 449 -57.97 -33.86 29.54
C ASN A 449 -58.25 -33.33 28.12
N HIS A 450 -57.59 -33.92 27.14
CA HIS A 450 -57.84 -33.68 25.73
C HIS A 450 -58.98 -34.58 25.22
N GLN A 451 -59.69 -34.16 24.18
CA GLN A 451 -60.72 -34.98 23.53
C GLN A 451 -60.05 -36.14 22.77
N ASN A 452 -60.23 -37.37 23.24
CA ASN A 452 -59.45 -38.51 22.73
C ASN A 452 -60.17 -39.25 21.59
N SER A 453 -61.49 -39.09 21.44
CA SER A 453 -62.27 -39.83 20.45
C SER A 453 -63.49 -39.07 19.93
N THR A 454 -63.96 -39.45 18.74
CA THR A 454 -65.09 -38.82 18.00
C THR A 454 -66.46 -38.99 18.69
N GLY A 455 -66.53 -39.56 19.90
CA GLY A 455 -67.74 -39.72 20.70
C GLY A 455 -67.63 -39.20 22.14
N ASP A 456 -66.50 -38.56 22.49
CA ASP A 456 -66.35 -37.95 23.81
C ASP A 456 -67.18 -36.66 23.88
N ILE A 457 -67.95 -36.48 24.95
CA ILE A 457 -68.59 -35.22 25.27
C ILE A 457 -67.89 -34.55 26.43
N LEU A 458 -67.97 -33.22 26.50
CA LEU A 458 -67.40 -32.46 27.60
C LEU A 458 -68.39 -32.43 28.77
N VAL A 459 -67.97 -32.93 29.93
CA VAL A 459 -68.81 -33.05 31.13
C VAL A 459 -68.27 -32.11 32.20
N GLY A 460 -69.07 -31.11 32.56
CA GLY A 460 -68.80 -30.17 33.65
C GLY A 460 -68.99 -30.84 35.01
N THR A 461 -67.91 -30.91 35.79
CA THR A 461 -67.87 -31.66 37.05
C THR A 461 -67.80 -30.76 38.29
N HIS A 462 -67.37 -29.51 38.14
CA HIS A 462 -67.27 -28.57 39.26
C HIS A 462 -67.35 -27.12 38.76
N GLY A 463 -68.11 -26.26 39.44
CA GLY A 463 -68.32 -24.87 39.02
C GLY A 463 -69.72 -24.60 38.47
N GLN A 464 -69.87 -23.59 37.61
CA GLN A 464 -71.17 -23.05 37.20
C GLN A 464 -71.51 -23.45 35.76
N PHE A 465 -72.50 -24.33 35.60
CA PHE A 465 -72.94 -24.81 34.29
C PHE A 465 -74.41 -24.51 34.03
N THR A 466 -74.73 -24.21 32.79
CA THR A 466 -76.13 -24.12 32.34
C THR A 466 -76.74 -25.52 32.36
N VAL A 467 -77.94 -25.66 32.89
CA VAL A 467 -78.67 -26.93 33.00
C VAL A 467 -80.05 -26.78 32.37
N ASN A 468 -80.51 -27.82 31.66
CA ASN A 468 -81.84 -27.85 31.07
C ASN A 468 -82.88 -28.05 32.18
N SER A 469 -83.92 -27.23 32.19
CA SER A 469 -84.95 -27.29 33.23
C SER A 469 -85.71 -28.63 33.27
N GLY A 470 -85.75 -29.37 32.16
CA GLY A 470 -86.34 -30.71 32.09
C GLY A 470 -85.45 -31.82 32.66
N ALA A 471 -84.14 -31.57 32.82
CA ALA A 471 -83.18 -32.56 33.29
C ALA A 471 -83.11 -32.63 34.83
N ILE A 472 -83.68 -31.65 35.55
CA ILE A 472 -83.61 -31.52 37.01
C ILE A 472 -84.97 -31.20 37.62
N GLN A 473 -85.09 -31.50 38.91
CA GLN A 473 -86.15 -30.95 39.76
C GLN A 473 -85.57 -29.83 40.64
N ILE A 474 -86.34 -28.77 40.86
CA ILE A 474 -85.90 -27.62 41.66
C ILE A 474 -86.77 -27.54 42.92
N ASP A 475 -86.12 -27.61 44.09
CA ASP A 475 -86.73 -27.38 45.41
C ASP A 475 -86.04 -26.20 46.09
N GLY A 476 -86.66 -25.01 45.99
CA GLY A 476 -86.03 -23.74 46.34
C GLY A 476 -84.79 -23.47 45.47
N HIS A 477 -83.60 -23.44 46.08
CA HIS A 477 -82.32 -23.34 45.36
C HIS A 477 -81.66 -24.70 45.12
N LYS A 478 -82.20 -25.80 45.65
CA LYS A 478 -81.60 -27.12 45.45
C LYS A 478 -81.94 -27.63 44.06
N ALA A 479 -80.93 -28.09 43.33
CA ALA A 479 -81.12 -28.85 42.10
C ALA A 479 -81.03 -30.34 42.44
N LEU A 480 -82.07 -31.08 42.08
CA LEU A 480 -82.22 -32.51 42.30
C LEU A 480 -82.26 -33.24 40.95
N THR A 481 -81.79 -34.48 40.90
CA THR A 481 -82.04 -35.38 39.77
C THR A 481 -83.54 -35.71 39.63
N PRO A 482 -83.99 -36.27 38.50
CA PRO A 482 -85.37 -36.70 38.33
C PRO A 482 -85.88 -37.70 39.39
N ASP A 483 -84.99 -38.47 40.00
CA ASP A 483 -85.26 -39.41 41.10
C ASP A 483 -84.97 -38.84 42.51
N GLY A 484 -84.70 -37.53 42.62
CA GLY A 484 -84.67 -36.80 43.90
C GLY A 484 -83.31 -36.72 44.61
N LYS A 485 -82.20 -37.09 43.97
CA LYS A 485 -80.85 -36.97 44.53
C LYS A 485 -80.33 -35.53 44.39
N LEU A 486 -79.73 -34.96 45.44
CA LEU A 486 -79.16 -33.61 45.39
C LEU A 486 -77.85 -33.57 44.57
N ILE A 487 -77.78 -32.68 43.58
CA ILE A 487 -76.62 -32.55 42.68
C ILE A 487 -75.95 -31.17 42.73
N GLY A 488 -76.62 -30.17 43.29
CA GLY A 488 -76.05 -28.83 43.40
C GLY A 488 -77.10 -27.79 43.77
N TYR A 489 -76.79 -26.54 43.44
CA TYR A 489 -77.67 -25.40 43.71
C TYR A 489 -77.84 -24.52 42.48
N ILE A 490 -79.07 -24.08 42.22
CA ILE A 490 -79.34 -23.07 41.21
C ILE A 490 -78.97 -21.69 41.77
N LEU A 491 -77.99 -21.05 41.13
CA LEU A 491 -77.52 -19.71 41.45
C LEU A 491 -78.52 -18.65 40.97
N SER A 492 -78.35 -17.41 41.43
CA SER A 492 -79.20 -16.27 41.03
C SER A 492 -79.14 -15.94 39.54
N ASN A 493 -78.08 -16.37 38.85
CA ASN A 493 -77.93 -16.25 37.40
C ASN A 493 -78.59 -17.41 36.62
N GLY A 494 -79.23 -18.37 37.31
CA GLY A 494 -79.92 -19.52 36.72
C GLY A 494 -79.03 -20.73 36.42
N ASN A 495 -77.70 -20.62 36.58
CA ASN A 495 -76.80 -21.75 36.37
C ASN A 495 -76.80 -22.70 37.59
N LEU A 496 -76.57 -23.98 37.32
CA LEU A 496 -76.28 -24.98 38.34
C LEU A 496 -74.84 -24.81 38.82
N PHE A 497 -74.68 -24.62 40.12
CA PHE A 497 -73.38 -24.75 40.80
C PHE A 497 -73.19 -26.19 41.27
N ILE A 498 -72.23 -26.87 40.63
CA ILE A 498 -71.77 -28.22 40.97
C ILE A 498 -70.61 -28.08 41.95
N ARG A 499 -70.71 -28.81 43.07
CA ARG A 499 -69.77 -28.74 44.20
C ARG A 499 -68.54 -29.59 44.08
#